data_AF-A0A067TAZ4-F1
#
_entry.id   AF-A0A067TAZ4-F1
#
_cell.length_a   1.000
_cell.length_b   1.000
_cell.length_c   1.000
_cell.angle_alpha   90.00
_cell.angle_beta   90.00
_cell.angle_gamma   90.00
#
_symmetry.space_group_name_H-M   'P 1'
#
loop_
_entity.id
_entity.type
_entity.pdbx_description
1 polymer ?
#
loop_
_entity_poly.entity_id
_entity_poly.type
_entity_poly.pdbx_seq_one_letter_code
_entity_poly.pdbx_strand_id
1 'polypeptide(L)'
;MASQSEDASSKRIWANNPQRDERLLAWMDGHPVEKNILFSKTGYPRRRKADKSMPSSKGHCYMLASKAVFSEDENPEIREAVAKNPHHFAISTQNHIHSWIRKYQQFNEEIGADASNLAVEDIKVGTQAHKAVEAQLEYFPLWKRLHIHWRTYPHINVYYYQSEEPDQEQGSVAPPVTPAPATPKRRRTASKKLAASGEISQLDHEVEVIVIDNEEESQEDSDVKPTPGGSKRKRDHADLDDNPRGILNPAQKHERYMAELALKLQEKKNETEIRRLELASEERRRLQENQHEIMKLAIQAGNTLLSNLAVQPQ
;
A
#
# COMPACT_ATOMS: atom_id res chain seq x y z
N MET A 1 -19.70 -20.16 18.77
CA MET A 1 -20.67 -19.76 17.73
C MET A 1 -20.86 -18.23 17.60
N ALA A 2 -19.97 -17.39 18.15
CA ALA A 2 -20.13 -15.92 18.12
C ALA A 2 -19.90 -15.26 16.74
N SER A 3 -19.04 -15.83 15.87
CA SER A 3 -18.64 -15.17 14.61
C SER A 3 -19.74 -14.98 13.57
N GLN A 4 -20.83 -15.74 13.60
CA GLN A 4 -21.88 -15.59 12.57
C GLN A 4 -22.85 -14.43 12.86
N SER A 5 -22.97 -14.00 14.12
CA SER A 5 -23.89 -12.91 14.51
C SER A 5 -23.31 -11.51 14.23
N GLU A 6 -22.00 -11.34 14.37
CA GLU A 6 -21.31 -10.06 14.13
C GLU A 6 -21.24 -9.69 12.64
N ASP A 7 -21.12 -10.69 11.77
CA ASP A 7 -21.10 -10.49 10.32
C ASP A 7 -22.45 -9.99 9.77
N ALA A 8 -23.56 -10.43 10.35
CA ALA A 8 -24.89 -9.97 9.97
C ALA A 8 -25.15 -8.52 10.43
N SER A 9 -24.65 -8.15 11.61
CA SER A 9 -24.70 -6.78 12.12
C SER A 9 -23.88 -5.83 11.26
N SER A 10 -22.65 -6.22 10.90
CA SER A 10 -21.76 -5.42 10.05
C SER A 10 -22.35 -5.13 8.68
N LYS A 11 -23.03 -6.10 8.05
CA LYS A 11 -23.72 -5.88 6.77
C LYS A 11 -24.83 -4.84 6.88
N ARG A 12 -25.56 -4.78 8.00
CA ARG A 12 -26.62 -3.78 8.22
C ARG A 12 -26.05 -2.37 8.40
N ILE A 13 -24.83 -2.23 8.93
CA ILE A 13 -24.19 -0.92 9.15
C ILE A 13 -23.83 -0.24 7.83
N TRP A 14 -23.55 -0.98 6.76
CA TRP A 14 -23.23 -0.39 5.45
C TRP A 14 -24.38 -0.45 4.46
N ALA A 15 -25.36 -1.31 4.69
CA ALA A 15 -26.53 -1.42 3.84
C ALA A 15 -27.31 -0.10 3.77
N ASN A 16 -27.79 0.24 2.57
CA ASN A 16 -28.73 1.32 2.30
C ASN A 16 -28.22 2.75 2.57
N ASN A 17 -26.90 2.98 2.65
CA ASN A 17 -26.36 4.33 2.83
C ASN A 17 -25.12 4.56 1.95
N PRO A 18 -25.31 4.92 0.66
CA PRO A 18 -24.19 5.22 -0.24
C PRO A 18 -23.35 6.41 0.22
N GLN A 19 -23.88 7.30 1.06
CA GLN A 19 -23.14 8.42 1.63
C GLN A 19 -22.02 7.97 2.57
N ARG A 20 -22.12 6.78 3.19
CA ARG A 20 -21.02 6.19 3.96
C ARG A 20 -19.85 5.79 3.06
N ASP A 21 -20.15 5.22 1.89
CA ASP A 21 -19.14 4.83 0.91
C ASP A 21 -18.41 6.06 0.38
N GLU A 22 -19.15 7.11 0.04
CA GLU A 22 -18.59 8.39 -0.43
C GLU A 22 -17.71 9.06 0.63
N ARG A 23 -18.13 9.09 1.89
CA ARG A 23 -17.33 9.62 2.99
C ARG A 23 -16.06 8.81 3.22
N LEU A 24 -16.14 7.49 3.11
CA LEU A 24 -14.96 6.62 3.27
C LEU A 24 -13.95 6.88 2.15
N LEU A 25 -14.42 7.03 0.91
CA LEU A 25 -13.58 7.38 -0.24
C LEU A 25 -12.98 8.79 -0.10
N ALA A 26 -13.78 9.78 0.28
CA ALA A 26 -13.31 11.15 0.52
C ALA A 26 -12.25 11.21 1.62
N TRP A 27 -12.45 10.47 2.72
CA TRP A 27 -11.46 10.36 3.78
C TRP A 27 -10.17 9.73 3.26
N MET A 28 -10.24 8.64 2.48
CA MET A 28 -9.08 8.00 1.88
C MET A 28 -8.31 8.90 0.90
N ASP A 29 -8.99 9.80 0.19
CA ASP A 29 -8.37 10.78 -0.70
C ASP A 29 -7.60 11.85 0.10
N GLY A 30 -8.14 12.28 1.24
CA GLY A 30 -7.47 13.22 2.14
C GLY A 30 -6.33 12.62 2.98
N HIS A 31 -6.25 11.29 3.09
CA HIS A 31 -5.32 10.58 3.98
C HIS A 31 -4.47 9.54 3.22
N PRO A 32 -3.55 9.97 2.33
CA PRO A 32 -2.81 9.06 1.46
C PRO A 32 -1.87 8.11 2.22
N VAL A 33 -1.34 8.52 3.37
CA VAL A 33 -0.44 7.68 4.20
C VAL A 33 -1.23 6.53 4.81
N GLU A 34 -2.37 6.81 5.43
CA GLU A 34 -3.28 5.85 6.03
C GLU A 34 -3.87 4.94 4.95
N LYS A 35 -4.26 5.49 3.81
CA LYS A 35 -4.71 4.72 2.64
C LYS A 35 -3.68 3.67 2.22
N ASN A 36 -2.42 4.06 2.06
CA ASN A 36 -1.33 3.14 1.72
C ASN A 36 -1.16 2.06 2.80
N ILE A 37 -1.33 2.41 4.08
CA ILE A 37 -1.28 1.46 5.19
C ILE A 37 -2.45 0.46 5.11
N LEU A 38 -3.67 0.94 4.89
CA LEU A 38 -4.89 0.13 4.77
C LEU A 38 -4.78 -0.89 3.63
N PHE A 39 -4.21 -0.50 2.51
CA PHE A 39 -4.06 -1.38 1.35
C PHE A 39 -2.73 -2.13 1.29
N SER A 40 -1.83 -1.92 2.24
CA SER A 40 -0.59 -2.71 2.30
C SER A 40 -0.88 -4.20 2.53
N LYS A 41 -0.08 -5.04 1.86
CA LYS A 41 -0.12 -6.49 2.04
C LYS A 41 0.30 -6.84 3.46
N THR A 42 -0.53 -7.59 4.17
CA THR A 42 -0.24 -8.07 5.53
C THR A 42 1.06 -8.88 5.49
N GLY A 43 2.03 -8.54 6.35
CA GLY A 43 3.32 -9.23 6.43
C GLY A 43 4.40 -8.74 5.46
N TYR A 44 4.15 -7.72 4.62
CA TYR A 44 5.24 -7.12 3.85
C TYR A 44 6.12 -6.28 4.80
N PRO A 45 7.45 -6.47 4.82
CA PRO A 45 8.33 -5.63 5.61
C PRO A 45 8.20 -4.20 5.07
N ARG A 46 7.53 -3.33 5.85
CA ARG A 46 7.52 -1.89 5.60
C ARG A 46 8.99 -1.50 5.41
N ARG A 47 9.38 -0.96 4.25
CA ARG A 47 10.70 -0.36 4.08
C ARG A 47 10.77 0.82 5.06
N ARG A 48 11.22 0.54 6.29
CA ARG A 48 11.31 1.48 7.40
C ARG A 48 12.37 2.51 7.03
N LYS A 49 11.97 3.61 6.40
CA LYS A 49 12.74 4.85 6.56
C LYS A 49 12.42 5.33 7.97
N ALA A 50 13.47 5.51 8.77
CA ALA A 50 13.43 5.78 10.19
C ALA A 50 12.89 7.19 10.53
N ASP A 51 11.67 7.51 10.09
CA ASP A 51 10.92 8.59 10.69
C ASP A 51 10.25 8.08 11.97
N LYS A 52 10.51 8.78 13.07
CA LYS A 52 10.20 8.36 14.44
C LYS A 52 8.70 8.41 14.77
N SER A 53 7.83 8.86 13.87
CA SER A 53 6.40 8.66 14.03
C SER A 53 6.09 7.21 13.67
N MET A 54 5.75 6.38 14.66
CA MET A 54 5.28 5.02 14.37
C MET A 54 4.19 5.09 13.31
N PRO A 55 4.39 4.51 12.11
CA PRO A 55 3.36 4.52 11.10
C PRO A 55 2.17 3.76 11.68
N SER A 56 1.03 4.46 11.76
CA SER A 56 -0.24 3.98 12.29
C SER A 56 -0.44 2.48 11.98
N SER A 57 -0.84 1.71 13.00
CA SER A 57 -1.16 0.30 12.79
C SER A 57 -2.34 0.21 11.82
N LYS A 58 -2.44 -0.88 11.06
CA LYS A 58 -3.55 -1.05 10.12
C LYS A 58 -4.91 -0.96 10.84
N GLY A 59 -5.00 -1.51 12.06
CA GLY A 59 -6.16 -1.36 12.94
C GLY A 59 -6.44 0.08 13.34
N HIS A 60 -5.42 0.87 13.67
CA HIS A 60 -5.59 2.29 13.98
C HIS A 60 -6.09 3.09 12.75
N CYS A 61 -5.58 2.81 11.55
CA CYS A 61 -6.13 3.40 10.32
C CYS A 61 -7.60 3.05 10.10
N TYR A 62 -8.03 1.81 10.34
CA TYR A 62 -9.45 1.44 10.24
C TYR A 62 -10.32 2.19 11.27
N MET A 63 -9.79 2.44 12.47
CA MET A 63 -10.48 3.20 13.49
C MET A 63 -10.59 4.70 13.14
N LEU A 64 -9.55 5.28 12.53
CA LEU A 64 -9.61 6.66 12.03
C LEU A 64 -10.63 6.79 10.89
N ALA A 65 -10.59 5.84 9.95
CA ALA A 65 -11.53 5.79 8.83
C ALA A 65 -12.97 5.62 9.32
N SER A 66 -13.22 4.67 10.23
CA SER A 66 -14.56 4.43 10.77
C SER A 66 -15.07 5.65 11.53
N LYS A 67 -14.23 6.28 12.35
CA LYS A 67 -14.59 7.52 13.05
C LYS A 67 -15.01 8.60 12.06
N ALA A 68 -14.23 8.86 11.02
CA ALA A 68 -14.54 9.89 10.02
C ALA A 68 -15.84 9.61 9.26
N VAL A 69 -16.11 8.35 8.93
CA VAL A 69 -17.35 7.96 8.24
C VAL A 69 -18.55 8.10 9.16
N PHE A 70 -18.48 7.55 10.37
CA PHE A 70 -19.67 7.40 11.20
C PHE A 70 -19.90 8.54 12.21
N SER A 71 -18.92 9.41 12.47
CA SER A 71 -19.14 10.59 13.34
C SER A 71 -20.10 11.60 12.74
N GLU A 72 -20.20 11.63 11.41
CA GLU A 72 -21.08 12.51 10.66
C GLU A 72 -22.34 11.79 10.18
N ASP A 73 -22.61 10.57 10.66
CA ASP A 73 -23.76 9.78 10.20
C ASP A 73 -25.09 10.48 10.50
N GLU A 74 -26.05 10.38 9.59
CA GLU A 74 -27.39 10.96 9.76
C GLU A 74 -28.09 10.37 10.98
N ASN A 75 -27.89 9.07 11.25
CA ASN A 75 -28.49 8.40 12.40
C ASN A 75 -27.74 8.73 13.70
N PRO A 76 -28.37 9.42 14.67
CA PRO A 76 -27.72 9.74 15.95
C PRO A 76 -27.31 8.50 16.76
N GLU A 77 -28.05 7.39 16.65
CA GLU A 77 -27.73 6.15 17.37
C GLU A 77 -26.42 5.55 16.89
N ILE A 78 -26.13 5.65 15.59
CA ILE A 78 -24.87 5.19 15.01
C ILE A 78 -23.72 6.07 15.49
N ARG A 79 -23.89 7.39 15.52
CA ARG A 79 -22.88 8.32 16.04
C ARG A 79 -22.53 8.00 17.50
N GLU A 80 -23.53 7.76 18.33
CA GLU A 80 -23.34 7.39 19.73
C GLU A 80 -22.69 6.01 19.88
N ALA A 81 -23.12 5.02 19.09
CA ALA A 81 -22.55 3.67 19.11
C ALA A 81 -21.06 3.66 18.72
N VAL A 82 -20.64 4.51 17.78
CA VAL A 82 -19.23 4.65 17.38
C VAL A 82 -18.38 5.21 18.51
N ALA A 83 -18.91 6.17 19.28
CA ALA A 83 -18.22 6.70 20.44
C ALA A 83 -18.08 5.65 21.55
N LYS A 84 -19.11 4.81 21.74
CA LYS A 84 -19.12 3.74 22.76
C LYS A 84 -18.23 2.54 22.39
N ASN A 85 -18.22 2.13 21.13
CA ASN A 85 -17.48 0.95 20.68
C ASN A 85 -16.75 1.18 19.34
N PRO A 86 -15.67 1.98 19.32
CA PRO A 86 -14.97 2.33 18.08
C PRO A 86 -14.33 1.13 17.38
N HIS A 87 -13.95 0.10 18.14
CA HIS A 87 -13.30 -1.09 17.60
C HIS A 87 -14.24 -1.92 16.73
N HIS A 88 -15.50 -2.07 17.14
CA HIS A 88 -16.51 -2.76 16.34
C HIS A 88 -16.70 -2.09 14.96
N PHE A 89 -16.76 -0.75 14.92
CA PHE A 89 -16.88 -0.02 13.65
C PHE A 89 -15.60 -0.07 12.81
N ALA A 90 -14.42 -0.15 13.44
CA ALA A 90 -13.17 -0.39 12.73
C ALA A 90 -13.17 -1.75 12.01
N ILE A 91 -13.59 -2.83 12.70
CA ILE A 91 -13.74 -4.16 12.10
C ILE A 91 -14.78 -4.13 10.98
N SER A 92 -15.93 -3.50 11.22
CA SER A 92 -16.97 -3.36 10.21
C SER A 92 -16.46 -2.65 8.94
N THR A 93 -15.69 -1.57 9.11
CA THR A 93 -15.04 -0.83 8.01
C THR A 93 -14.03 -1.70 7.27
N GLN A 94 -13.23 -2.48 8.00
CA GLN A 94 -12.29 -3.41 7.40
C GLN A 94 -13.00 -4.46 6.53
N ASN A 95 -14.05 -5.08 7.06
CA ASN A 95 -14.85 -6.07 6.35
C ASN A 95 -15.52 -5.49 5.11
N HIS A 96 -16.01 -4.25 5.20
CA HIS A 96 -16.59 -3.53 4.07
C HIS A 96 -15.57 -3.27 2.96
N ILE A 97 -14.37 -2.75 3.31
CA ILE A 97 -13.28 -2.56 2.35
C ILE A 97 -12.85 -3.88 1.70
N HIS A 98 -12.77 -4.97 2.47
CA HIS A 98 -12.49 -6.29 1.91
C HIS A 98 -13.58 -6.75 0.92
N SER A 99 -14.85 -6.39 1.16
CA SER A 99 -15.93 -6.66 0.21
C SER A 99 -15.74 -5.89 -1.10
N TRP A 100 -15.27 -4.63 -1.05
CA TRP A 100 -14.94 -3.86 -2.24
C TRP A 100 -13.78 -4.45 -3.01
N ILE A 101 -12.73 -4.93 -2.33
CA ILE A 101 -11.61 -5.60 -2.98
C ILE A 101 -12.10 -6.82 -3.78
N ARG A 102 -12.99 -7.63 -3.20
CA ARG A 102 -13.58 -8.79 -3.91
C ARG A 102 -14.40 -8.36 -5.11
N LYS A 103 -15.27 -7.35 -4.96
CA LYS A 103 -16.08 -6.80 -6.06
C LYS A 103 -15.20 -6.23 -7.18
N TYR A 104 -14.12 -5.53 -6.82
CA TYR A 104 -13.16 -4.99 -7.76
C TYR A 104 -12.42 -6.09 -8.52
N GLN A 105 -12.00 -7.15 -7.84
CA GLN A 105 -11.36 -8.30 -8.47
C GLN A 105 -12.31 -8.99 -9.46
N GLN A 106 -13.56 -9.22 -9.04
CA GLN A 106 -14.59 -9.78 -9.92
C GLN A 106 -14.84 -8.86 -11.13
N PHE A 107 -14.96 -7.55 -10.92
CA PHE A 107 -15.11 -6.56 -12.00
C PHE A 107 -13.94 -6.66 -13.00
N ASN A 108 -12.71 -6.74 -12.50
CA ASN A 108 -11.51 -6.84 -13.34
C ASN A 108 -11.48 -8.16 -14.13
N GLU A 109 -11.92 -9.28 -13.54
CA GLU A 109 -12.07 -10.56 -14.25
C GLU A 109 -13.07 -10.45 -15.40
N GLU A 110 -14.18 -9.73 -15.21
CA GLU A 110 -15.25 -9.58 -16.20
C GLU A 110 -14.87 -8.65 -17.36
N ILE A 111 -14.07 -7.60 -17.12
CA ILE A 111 -13.58 -6.70 -18.19
C ILE A 111 -12.30 -7.20 -18.87
N GLY A 112 -11.58 -8.14 -18.25
CA GLY A 112 -10.36 -8.74 -18.76
C GLY A 112 -9.07 -7.97 -18.47
N ALA A 113 -7.94 -8.60 -18.79
CA ALA A 113 -6.59 -8.11 -18.49
C ALA A 113 -6.25 -6.79 -19.18
N ASP A 114 -6.66 -6.62 -20.44
CA ASP A 114 -6.34 -5.43 -21.23
C ASP A 114 -7.00 -4.19 -20.64
N ALA A 115 -8.31 -4.26 -20.34
CA ALA A 115 -9.06 -3.14 -19.79
C ALA A 115 -8.65 -2.83 -18.34
N SER A 116 -8.38 -3.86 -17.53
CA SER A 116 -8.02 -3.70 -16.11
C SER A 116 -6.61 -3.16 -15.86
N ASN A 117 -5.75 -3.09 -16.88
CA ASN A 117 -4.42 -2.50 -16.78
C ASN A 117 -4.33 -1.06 -17.30
N LEU A 118 -5.33 -0.58 -18.06
CA LEU A 118 -5.39 0.78 -18.57
C LEU A 118 -5.85 1.77 -17.50
N ALA A 119 -5.36 3.02 -17.54
CA ALA A 119 -5.98 4.07 -16.75
C ALA A 119 -7.39 4.36 -17.29
N VAL A 120 -8.29 4.90 -16.46
CA VAL A 120 -9.69 5.16 -16.87
C VAL A 120 -9.73 6.09 -18.08
N GLU A 121 -8.82 7.06 -18.11
CA GLU A 121 -8.68 8.06 -19.17
C GLU A 121 -8.17 7.47 -20.50
N ASP A 122 -7.47 6.33 -20.45
CA ASP A 122 -6.89 5.67 -21.62
C ASP A 122 -7.89 4.72 -22.32
N ILE A 123 -9.03 4.44 -21.69
CA ILE A 123 -10.07 3.57 -22.23
C ILE A 123 -10.86 4.33 -23.29
N LYS A 124 -10.51 4.10 -24.57
CA LYS A 124 -11.16 4.76 -25.71
C LYS A 124 -12.65 4.44 -25.80
N VAL A 125 -13.48 5.49 -25.85
CA VAL A 125 -14.93 5.38 -26.02
C VAL A 125 -15.28 4.58 -27.28
N GLY A 126 -16.26 3.68 -27.16
CA GLY A 126 -16.74 2.83 -28.27
C GLY A 126 -15.95 1.53 -28.49
N THR A 127 -14.81 1.35 -27.82
CA THR A 127 -14.08 0.07 -27.82
C THR A 127 -14.84 -1.01 -27.05
N GLN A 128 -14.46 -2.28 -27.27
CA GLN A 128 -15.00 -3.40 -26.49
C GLN A 128 -14.69 -3.26 -24.99
N ALA A 129 -13.48 -2.80 -24.64
CA ALA A 129 -13.10 -2.51 -23.26
C ALA A 129 -14.01 -1.46 -22.62
N HIS A 130 -14.29 -0.36 -23.32
CA HIS A 130 -15.20 0.68 -22.83
C HIS A 130 -16.61 0.12 -22.57
N LYS A 131 -17.17 -0.64 -23.52
CA LYS A 131 -18.50 -1.25 -23.37
C LYS A 131 -18.56 -2.24 -22.22
N ALA A 132 -17.51 -3.05 -22.02
CA ALA A 132 -17.41 -3.98 -20.91
C ALA A 132 -17.38 -3.24 -19.57
N VAL A 133 -16.59 -2.18 -19.46
CA VAL A 133 -16.54 -1.33 -18.26
C VAL A 133 -17.89 -0.68 -18.00
N GLU A 134 -18.54 -0.09 -19.00
CA GLU A 134 -19.86 0.54 -18.83
C GLU A 134 -20.93 -0.44 -18.35
N ALA A 135 -20.98 -1.65 -18.89
CA ALA A 135 -21.92 -2.68 -18.46
C ALA A 135 -21.71 -3.08 -16.99
N GLN A 136 -20.46 -3.06 -16.51
CA GLN A 136 -20.12 -3.46 -15.14
C GLN A 136 -20.29 -2.35 -14.11
N LEU A 137 -20.25 -1.08 -14.52
CA LEU A 137 -20.43 0.06 -13.63
C LEU A 137 -21.81 0.11 -12.99
N GLU A 138 -22.83 -0.51 -13.59
CA GLU A 138 -24.15 -0.66 -13.00
C GLU A 138 -24.11 -1.47 -11.70
N TYR A 139 -23.26 -2.51 -11.63
CA TYR A 139 -23.13 -3.39 -10.47
C TYR A 139 -22.15 -2.85 -9.42
N PHE A 140 -21.11 -2.14 -9.85
CA PHE A 140 -20.10 -1.58 -8.96
C PHE A 140 -19.66 -0.17 -9.37
N PRO A 141 -20.47 0.86 -9.05
CA PRO A 141 -20.20 2.23 -9.49
C PRO A 141 -18.92 2.83 -8.90
N LEU A 142 -18.44 2.29 -7.78
CA LEU A 142 -17.21 2.75 -7.11
C LEU A 142 -15.93 2.35 -7.85
N TRP A 143 -16.03 1.49 -8.88
CA TRP A 143 -14.86 0.94 -9.57
C TRP A 143 -13.93 2.05 -10.08
N LYS A 144 -14.44 3.08 -10.78
CA LYS A 144 -13.62 4.15 -11.37
C LYS A 144 -12.71 4.82 -10.33
N ARG A 145 -13.27 5.22 -9.20
CA ARG A 145 -12.53 5.93 -8.14
C ARG A 145 -11.52 5.03 -7.45
N LEU A 146 -11.87 3.77 -7.21
CA LEU A 146 -10.97 2.78 -6.63
C LEU A 146 -9.84 2.40 -7.60
N HIS A 147 -10.15 2.32 -8.90
CA HIS A 147 -9.21 1.92 -9.94
C HIS A 147 -7.99 2.85 -10.03
N ILE A 148 -8.17 4.16 -9.81
CA ILE A 148 -7.08 5.14 -9.74
C ILE A 148 -5.96 4.70 -8.79
N HIS A 149 -6.31 4.02 -7.69
CA HIS A 149 -5.36 3.59 -6.67
C HIS A 149 -5.01 2.11 -6.74
N TRP A 150 -6.01 1.26 -6.99
CA TRP A 150 -5.86 -0.18 -6.89
C TRP A 150 -5.32 -0.83 -8.16
N ARG A 151 -5.39 -0.14 -9.31
CA ARG A 151 -4.85 -0.64 -10.58
C ARG A 151 -3.39 -1.04 -10.44
N THR A 152 -2.61 -0.28 -9.68
CA THR A 152 -1.17 -0.50 -9.49
C THR A 152 -0.80 -1.34 -8.27
N TYR A 153 -1.74 -2.07 -7.67
CA TYR A 153 -1.46 -2.93 -6.52
C TYR A 153 -1.57 -4.41 -6.93
N PRO A 154 -0.47 -5.17 -7.04
CA PRO A 154 -0.50 -6.55 -7.56
C PRO A 154 -1.37 -7.50 -6.75
N HIS A 155 -1.51 -7.27 -5.45
CA HIS A 155 -2.35 -8.10 -4.59
C HIS A 155 -3.84 -7.75 -4.66
N ILE A 156 -4.20 -6.63 -5.31
CA ILE A 156 -5.60 -6.23 -5.54
C ILE A 156 -5.94 -6.47 -7.01
N ASN A 157 -5.17 -5.90 -7.94
CA ASN A 157 -5.32 -6.11 -9.37
C ASN A 157 -4.44 -7.28 -9.83
N VAL A 158 -5.05 -8.44 -10.04
CA VAL A 158 -4.35 -9.69 -10.41
C VAL A 158 -3.67 -9.64 -11.78
N TYR A 159 -4.07 -8.70 -12.64
CA TYR A 159 -3.47 -8.48 -13.97
C TYR A 159 -2.30 -7.50 -13.94
N TYR A 160 -2.14 -6.76 -12.84
CA TYR A 160 -1.03 -5.82 -12.68
C TYR A 160 0.26 -6.61 -12.39
N TYR A 161 1.26 -6.45 -13.26
CA TYR A 161 2.51 -7.23 -13.34
C TYR A 161 2.43 -8.62 -13.99
N GLN A 162 1.49 -8.85 -14.91
CA GLN A 162 1.62 -9.97 -15.87
C GLN A 162 2.41 -9.60 -17.13
N SER A 163 3.10 -8.46 -17.14
CA SER A 163 3.97 -8.08 -18.24
C SER A 163 5.40 -7.84 -17.72
N GLU A 164 6.29 -8.67 -18.23
CA GLU A 164 7.75 -8.54 -18.36
C GLU A 164 8.67 -9.15 -17.28
N GLU A 165 9.52 -10.10 -17.72
CA GLU A 165 10.72 -9.67 -18.44
C GLU A 165 10.59 -9.99 -19.93
N PRO A 166 10.98 -9.09 -20.86
CA PRO A 166 11.39 -9.51 -22.18
C PRO A 166 12.69 -10.29 -22.00
N ASP A 167 12.66 -11.59 -22.32
CA ASP A 167 13.89 -12.37 -22.43
C ASP A 167 14.84 -11.59 -23.34
N GLN A 168 15.98 -11.19 -22.76
CA GLN A 168 17.06 -10.55 -23.47
C GLN A 168 17.37 -11.36 -24.72
N GLU A 169 17.43 -10.71 -25.87
CA GLU A 169 17.99 -11.25 -27.10
C GLU A 169 19.43 -11.72 -26.85
N GLN A 170 19.60 -12.95 -26.36
CA GLN A 170 20.85 -13.67 -26.48
C GLN A 170 20.86 -14.33 -27.85
N GLY A 171 21.48 -13.64 -28.80
CA GLY A 171 21.95 -14.24 -30.04
C GLY A 171 22.79 -15.48 -29.73
N SER A 172 22.20 -16.65 -29.95
CA SER A 172 22.87 -17.93 -29.90
C SER A 172 22.34 -18.79 -31.04
N VAL A 173 23.07 -18.75 -32.15
CA VAL A 173 22.92 -19.68 -33.27
C VAL A 173 23.52 -21.01 -32.83
N ALA A 174 22.71 -22.07 -32.75
CA ALA A 174 23.19 -23.46 -32.77
C ALA A 174 22.04 -24.46 -33.10
N PRO A 175 22.36 -25.66 -33.63
CA PRO A 175 21.65 -26.33 -34.74
C PRO A 175 20.64 -27.42 -34.30
N PRO A 176 19.89 -28.04 -35.24
CA PRO A 176 18.71 -28.86 -34.93
C PRO A 176 19.09 -30.32 -34.66
N VAL A 177 18.66 -30.88 -33.52
CA VAL A 177 18.76 -32.33 -33.25
C VAL A 177 17.54 -32.83 -32.45
N THR A 178 16.70 -33.57 -33.18
CA THR A 178 15.76 -34.68 -32.85
C THR A 178 14.98 -34.78 -31.52
N PRO A 179 13.70 -35.24 -31.56
CA PRO A 179 12.86 -35.45 -30.39
C PRO A 179 12.89 -36.90 -29.88
N ALA A 180 12.90 -37.09 -28.55
CA ALA A 180 12.55 -38.34 -27.86
C ALA A 180 12.15 -38.02 -26.40
N PRO A 181 11.51 -38.95 -25.65
CA PRO A 181 10.07 -39.11 -25.58
C PRO A 181 9.47 -38.74 -24.21
N ALA A 182 8.15 -38.59 -24.22
CA ALA A 182 7.29 -38.20 -23.11
C ALA A 182 7.49 -39.00 -21.80
N THR A 183 7.51 -38.29 -20.68
CA THR A 183 7.32 -38.86 -19.34
C THR A 183 5.94 -38.47 -18.77
N PRO A 184 5.31 -39.35 -17.97
CA PRO A 184 3.86 -39.35 -17.80
C PRO A 184 3.32 -38.39 -16.72
N LYS A 185 2.15 -37.82 -17.04
CA LYS A 185 1.31 -36.96 -16.20
C LYS A 185 0.86 -37.66 -14.91
N ARG A 186 1.21 -37.06 -13.77
CA ARG A 186 0.77 -37.49 -12.44
C ARG A 186 -0.66 -37.00 -12.18
N ARG A 187 -1.66 -37.89 -12.39
CA ARG A 187 -3.08 -37.67 -12.06
C ARG A 187 -3.23 -37.50 -10.54
N ARG A 188 -3.74 -36.35 -10.08
CA ARG A 188 -4.31 -36.21 -8.73
C ARG A 188 -5.79 -36.56 -8.81
N THR A 189 -6.18 -37.58 -8.06
CA THR A 189 -7.57 -38.00 -7.88
C THR A 189 -8.29 -37.03 -6.95
N ALA A 190 -9.49 -36.63 -7.36
CA ALA A 190 -10.42 -35.84 -6.57
C ALA A 190 -11.20 -36.77 -5.62
N SER A 191 -11.20 -36.47 -4.33
CA SER A 191 -12.08 -37.11 -3.35
C SER A 191 -13.39 -36.33 -3.29
N LYS A 192 -14.40 -36.89 -3.96
CA LYS A 192 -15.82 -36.53 -3.87
C LYS A 192 -16.38 -37.18 -2.60
N LYS A 193 -16.85 -36.40 -1.63
CA LYS A 193 -17.65 -36.93 -0.50
C LYS A 193 -19.01 -36.25 -0.51
N LEU A 194 -20.00 -37.04 -0.93
CA LEU A 194 -21.42 -36.70 -0.95
C LEU A 194 -22.06 -36.99 0.41
N ALA A 195 -23.06 -36.15 0.69
CA ALA A 195 -24.08 -36.12 1.72
C ALA A 195 -24.48 -37.44 2.41
N ALA A 196 -24.76 -37.32 3.70
CA ALA A 196 -25.82 -38.06 4.37
C ALA A 196 -26.56 -37.09 5.31
N SER A 197 -27.88 -37.03 5.10
CA SER A 197 -28.91 -36.38 5.91
C SER A 197 -29.06 -37.05 7.29
N GLY A 198 -29.42 -36.26 8.30
CA GLY A 198 -29.86 -36.76 9.60
C GLY A 198 -30.49 -35.64 10.44
N GLU A 199 -31.72 -35.87 10.89
CA GLU A 199 -32.65 -34.98 11.56
C GLU A 199 -32.25 -34.57 13.00
N ILE A 200 -32.69 -33.36 13.36
CA ILE A 200 -33.29 -32.90 14.63
C ILE A 200 -32.92 -33.64 15.93
N SER A 201 -32.35 -32.90 16.88
CA SER A 201 -32.78 -32.95 18.29
C SER A 201 -32.43 -31.65 19.02
N GLN A 202 -33.46 -31.08 19.64
CA GLN A 202 -33.42 -30.04 20.66
C GLN A 202 -32.58 -30.50 21.84
N LEU A 203 -31.71 -29.64 22.37
CA LEU A 203 -31.25 -29.71 23.75
C LEU A 203 -31.04 -28.29 24.27
N ASP A 204 -31.84 -27.95 25.28
CA ASP A 204 -31.66 -26.83 26.18
C ASP A 204 -30.32 -26.97 26.90
N HIS A 205 -29.53 -25.90 26.93
CA HIS A 205 -28.45 -25.72 27.92
C HIS A 205 -28.40 -24.26 28.34
N GLU A 206 -28.77 -24.06 29.61
CA GLU A 206 -28.44 -22.89 30.41
C GLU A 206 -26.93 -22.64 30.36
N VAL A 207 -26.52 -21.38 30.19
CA VAL A 207 -25.12 -20.98 30.30
C VAL A 207 -24.97 -20.07 31.49
N GLU A 208 -24.24 -20.61 32.47
CA GLU A 208 -23.68 -19.96 33.65
C GLU A 208 -22.96 -18.64 33.33
N VAL A 209 -23.17 -17.71 34.24
CA VAL A 209 -22.47 -16.44 34.37
C VAL A 209 -21.01 -16.73 34.69
N ILE A 210 -20.10 -16.47 33.74
CA ILE A 210 -18.67 -16.43 34.02
C ILE A 210 -18.33 -15.05 34.57
N VAL A 211 -18.18 -14.99 35.90
CA VAL A 211 -17.47 -13.94 36.62
C VAL A 211 -15.98 -14.11 36.28
N ILE A 212 -15.38 -13.12 35.63
CA ILE A 212 -13.92 -13.05 35.50
C ILE A 212 -13.44 -12.12 36.61
N ASP A 213 -13.02 -12.73 37.71
CA ASP A 213 -12.30 -12.06 38.78
C ASP A 213 -10.94 -11.58 38.26
N ASN A 214 -10.66 -10.35 38.62
CA ASN A 214 -9.52 -9.54 38.25
C ASN A 214 -8.55 -9.60 39.43
N GLU A 215 -7.55 -10.48 39.37
CA GLU A 215 -6.49 -10.53 40.37
C GLU A 215 -5.22 -9.88 39.84
N GLU A 216 -4.89 -8.75 40.47
CA GLU A 216 -3.55 -8.16 40.55
C GLU A 216 -2.62 -9.13 41.29
N GLU A 217 -1.44 -9.43 40.75
CA GLU A 217 -0.30 -9.84 41.59
C GLU A 217 1.06 -9.44 40.99
N SER A 218 1.68 -8.50 41.70
CA SER A 218 3.10 -8.39 42.10
C SER A 218 4.22 -8.90 41.17
N GLN A 219 4.95 -7.93 40.62
CA GLN A 219 6.34 -7.58 40.97
C GLN A 219 7.16 -8.58 41.83
N GLU A 220 8.20 -9.18 41.25
CA GLU A 220 9.41 -9.58 41.99
C GLU A 220 10.69 -9.27 41.19
N ASP A 221 11.53 -8.47 41.82
CA ASP A 221 12.92 -8.19 41.51
C ASP A 221 13.79 -9.41 41.75
N SER A 222 14.76 -9.68 40.86
CA SER A 222 16.00 -10.33 41.31
C SER A 222 17.20 -9.86 40.50
N ASP A 223 17.95 -8.96 41.13
CA ASP A 223 19.35 -8.66 40.90
C ASP A 223 20.21 -9.92 40.81
N VAL A 224 20.99 -10.06 39.73
CA VAL A 224 22.16 -10.95 39.71
C VAL A 224 23.36 -10.16 39.20
N LYS A 225 24.22 -9.77 40.15
CA LYS A 225 25.58 -9.26 39.93
C LYS A 225 26.61 -10.40 39.96
N PRO A 226 27.83 -10.15 39.44
CA PRO A 226 28.68 -11.13 38.77
C PRO A 226 29.78 -11.72 39.67
N THR A 227 30.35 -12.84 39.24
CA THR A 227 31.58 -13.39 39.84
C THR A 227 32.68 -13.60 38.80
N PRO A 228 33.92 -13.17 39.08
CA PRO A 228 35.07 -13.26 38.19
C PRO A 228 35.85 -14.56 38.39
N GLY A 229 36.49 -15.08 37.35
CA GLY A 229 37.40 -16.22 37.45
C GLY A 229 38.17 -16.41 36.15
N GLY A 230 39.44 -16.02 36.15
CA GLY A 230 40.27 -15.98 34.96
C GLY A 230 40.80 -17.32 34.49
N SER A 231 41.30 -17.34 33.26
CA SER A 231 42.49 -18.11 32.90
C SER A 231 43.07 -17.61 31.58
N LYS A 232 44.26 -17.02 31.71
CA LYS A 232 45.18 -16.71 30.62
C LYS A 232 45.58 -18.01 29.91
N ARG A 233 45.36 -18.12 28.60
CA ARG A 233 46.26 -18.89 27.72
C ARG A 233 46.49 -18.11 26.44
N LYS A 234 47.69 -17.54 26.39
CA LYS A 234 48.41 -17.05 25.23
C LYS A 234 48.67 -18.25 24.31
N ARG A 235 48.20 -18.19 23.07
CA ARG A 235 48.74 -19.02 21.98
C ARG A 235 48.88 -18.14 20.76
N ASP A 236 50.11 -17.70 20.58
CA ASP A 236 50.62 -17.21 19.33
C ASP A 236 50.51 -18.35 18.31
N HIS A 237 49.78 -18.13 17.22
CA HIS A 237 49.99 -18.83 15.96
C HIS A 237 49.54 -17.87 14.85
N ALA A 238 50.53 -17.21 14.28
CA ALA A 238 50.43 -16.66 12.95
C ALA A 238 50.44 -17.85 11.99
N ASP A 239 49.35 -18.04 11.25
CA ASP A 239 49.38 -18.82 10.03
C ASP A 239 48.54 -18.08 8.97
N LEU A 240 49.27 -17.75 7.91
CA LEU A 240 48.79 -17.21 6.64
C LEU A 240 47.95 -18.30 5.96
N ASP A 241 46.64 -18.16 5.97
CA ASP A 241 45.76 -18.96 5.11
C ASP A 241 45.14 -18.07 4.03
N ASP A 242 45.82 -18.04 2.88
CA ASP A 242 45.22 -17.72 1.58
C ASP A 242 44.12 -18.74 1.29
N ASN A 243 42.89 -18.43 1.69
CA ASN A 243 41.70 -19.19 1.35
C ASN A 243 40.99 -18.54 0.14
N PRO A 244 41.08 -19.11 -1.08
CA PRO A 244 40.58 -18.48 -2.31
C PRO A 244 39.07 -18.70 -2.52
N ARG A 245 38.30 -19.01 -1.47
CA ARG A 245 36.84 -19.16 -1.55
C ARG A 245 36.17 -18.31 -0.47
N GLY A 246 35.91 -17.05 -0.85
CA GLY A 246 35.38 -15.97 -0.01
C GLY A 246 33.99 -16.21 0.56
N ILE A 247 33.89 -17.13 1.52
CA ILE A 247 32.73 -17.26 2.40
C ILE A 247 32.97 -16.30 3.57
N LEU A 248 32.47 -15.08 3.44
CA LEU A 248 32.52 -14.07 4.50
C LEU A 248 31.89 -14.61 5.79
N ASN A 249 32.56 -14.42 6.91
CA ASN A 249 32.01 -14.69 8.24
C ASN A 249 30.75 -13.83 8.45
N PRO A 250 29.68 -14.34 9.11
CA PRO A 250 28.52 -13.55 9.52
C PRO A 250 28.83 -12.13 10.04
N ALA A 251 29.90 -11.95 10.83
CA ALA A 251 30.32 -10.64 11.31
C ALA A 251 30.73 -9.68 10.17
N GLN A 252 31.52 -10.16 9.20
CA GLN A 252 31.95 -9.38 8.03
C GLN A 252 30.78 -9.08 7.09
N LYS A 253 29.80 -10.00 6.99
CA LYS A 253 28.56 -9.75 6.23
C LYS A 253 27.75 -8.62 6.87
N HIS A 254 27.64 -8.61 8.20
CA HIS A 254 26.96 -7.55 8.92
C HIS A 254 27.67 -6.20 8.78
N GLU A 255 29.00 -6.18 8.87
CA GLU A 255 29.80 -4.97 8.68
C GLU A 255 29.64 -4.39 7.27
N ARG A 256 29.70 -5.23 6.22
CA ARG A 256 29.43 -4.80 4.83
C ARG A 256 28.01 -4.23 4.66
N TYR A 257 27.03 -4.86 5.29
CA TYR A 257 25.65 -4.37 5.25
C TYR A 257 25.52 -2.98 5.89
N MET A 258 26.18 -2.74 7.03
CA MET A 258 26.18 -1.43 7.69
C MET A 258 26.90 -0.36 6.85
N ALA A 259 28.01 -0.72 6.19
CA ALA A 259 28.73 0.17 5.29
C ALA A 259 27.89 0.54 4.04
N GLU A 260 27.20 -0.43 3.43
CA GLU A 260 26.31 -0.20 2.30
C GLU A 260 25.12 0.72 2.69
N LEU A 261 24.57 0.52 3.89
CA LEU A 261 23.50 1.38 4.41
C LEU A 261 23.98 2.82 4.62
N ALA A 262 25.21 3.01 5.12
CA ALA A 262 25.82 4.32 5.31
C ALA A 262 26.03 5.05 3.97
N LEU A 263 26.54 4.35 2.95
CA LEU A 263 26.69 4.90 1.61
C LEU A 263 25.35 5.32 1.00
N LYS A 264 24.32 4.48 1.08
CA LYS A 264 22.97 4.82 0.59
C LYS A 264 22.38 6.05 1.28
N LEU A 265 22.64 6.22 2.59
CA LEU A 265 22.21 7.42 3.31
C LEU A 265 22.96 8.67 2.85
N GLN A 266 24.26 8.55 2.56
CA GLN A 266 25.06 9.65 2.05
C GLN A 266 24.63 10.03 0.61
N GLU A 267 24.43 9.05 -0.27
CA GLU A 267 23.91 9.27 -1.62
C GLU A 267 22.56 9.97 -1.60
N LYS A 268 21.64 9.53 -0.74
CA LYS A 268 20.32 10.17 -0.61
C LYS A 268 20.43 11.61 -0.12
N LYS A 269 21.36 11.90 0.82
CA LYS A 269 21.62 13.28 1.27
C LYS A 269 22.16 14.14 0.13
N ASN A 270 23.10 13.60 -0.65
CA ASN A 270 23.66 14.30 -1.80
C ASN A 270 22.58 14.56 -2.87
N GLU A 271 21.70 13.58 -3.14
CA GLU A 271 20.58 13.73 -4.08
C GLU A 271 19.62 14.84 -3.64
N THR A 272 19.29 14.92 -2.35
CA THR A 272 18.43 16.00 -1.84
C THR A 272 19.08 17.37 -1.95
N GLU A 273 20.40 17.45 -1.76
CA GLU A 273 21.13 18.71 -1.90
C GLU A 273 21.21 19.15 -3.36
N ILE A 274 21.43 18.22 -4.29
CA ILE A 274 21.40 18.49 -5.74
C ILE A 274 20.03 19.04 -6.15
N ARG A 275 18.92 18.38 -5.75
CA ARG A 275 17.56 18.88 -6.06
C ARG A 275 17.30 20.27 -5.47
N ARG A 276 17.85 20.56 -4.28
CA ARG A 276 17.72 21.87 -3.65
C ARG A 276 18.48 22.94 -4.45
N LEU A 277 19.69 22.63 -4.91
CA LEU A 277 20.48 23.52 -5.75
C LEU A 277 19.85 23.75 -7.12
N GLU A 278 19.27 22.72 -7.75
CA GLU A 278 18.53 22.84 -9.01
C GLU A 278 17.34 23.78 -8.85
N LEU A 279 16.52 23.60 -7.82
CA LEU A 279 15.36 24.46 -7.57
C LEU A 279 15.76 25.92 -7.30
N ALA A 280 16.84 26.14 -6.54
CA ALA A 280 17.38 27.48 -6.29
C ALA A 280 17.95 28.13 -7.57
N SER A 281 18.56 27.34 -8.46
CA SER A 281 19.08 27.83 -9.74
C SER A 281 17.96 28.23 -10.71
N GLU A 282 16.88 27.45 -10.74
CA GLU A 282 15.69 27.72 -11.54
C GLU A 282 14.96 28.98 -11.06
N GLU A 283 14.86 29.18 -9.75
CA GLU A 283 14.28 30.39 -9.18
C GLU A 283 15.08 31.65 -9.55
N ARG A 284 16.42 31.58 -9.53
CA ARG A 284 17.27 32.68 -9.99
C ARG A 284 17.08 32.99 -11.47
N ARG A 285 16.93 31.96 -12.31
CA ARG A 285 16.67 32.13 -13.74
C ARG A 285 15.34 32.85 -13.97
N ARG A 286 14.27 32.44 -13.27
CA ARG A 286 12.95 33.11 -13.35
C ARG A 286 13.02 34.57 -12.93
N LEU A 287 13.77 34.89 -11.87
CA LEU A 287 13.97 36.27 -11.44
C LEU A 287 14.69 37.12 -12.50
N GLN A 288 15.71 36.55 -13.16
CA GLN A 288 16.41 37.23 -14.26
C GLN A 288 15.51 37.44 -15.49
N GLU A 289 14.72 36.43 -15.85
CA GLU A 289 13.75 36.53 -16.96
C GLU A 289 12.69 37.60 -16.67
N ASN A 290 12.13 37.63 -15.46
CA ASN A 290 11.20 38.68 -15.02
C ASN A 290 11.84 40.07 -15.05
N GLN A 291 13.08 40.22 -14.57
CA GLN A 291 13.80 41.50 -14.62
C GLN A 291 14.03 41.97 -16.06
N HIS A 292 14.37 41.04 -16.96
CA HIS A 292 14.56 41.34 -18.37
C HIS A 292 13.26 41.77 -19.05
N GLU A 293 12.12 41.13 -18.74
CA GLU A 293 10.80 41.55 -19.22
C GLU A 293 10.41 42.94 -18.73
N ILE A 294 10.63 43.24 -17.44
CA ILE A 294 10.37 44.57 -16.87
C ILE A 294 11.20 45.63 -17.60
N MET A 295 12.48 45.37 -17.85
CA MET A 295 13.35 46.30 -18.56
C MET A 295 12.88 46.53 -20.00
N LYS A 296 12.44 45.47 -20.69
CA LYS A 296 11.90 45.56 -22.06
C LYS A 296 10.63 46.41 -22.11
N LEU A 297 9.71 46.22 -21.16
CA LEU A 297 8.49 47.03 -21.05
C LEU A 297 8.80 48.50 -20.74
N ALA A 298 9.77 48.77 -19.87
CA ALA A 298 10.20 50.13 -19.56
C ALA A 298 10.76 50.87 -20.80
N ILE A 299 11.56 50.17 -21.63
CA ILE A 299 12.08 50.72 -22.89
C ILE A 299 10.93 51.01 -23.88
N GLN A 300 9.97 50.09 -24.00
CA GLN A 300 8.80 50.29 -24.87
C GLN A 300 7.96 51.49 -24.43
N ALA A 301 7.72 51.64 -23.12
CA ALA A 301 7.00 52.79 -22.57
C ALA A 301 7.75 54.12 -22.77
N GLY A 302 9.09 54.11 -22.65
CA GLY A 302 9.90 55.29 -22.97
C GLY A 302 9.78 55.72 -24.43
N ASN A 303 9.82 54.76 -25.35
CA ASN A 303 9.69 55.03 -26.79
C ASN A 303 8.31 55.55 -27.19
N THR A 304 7.23 55.07 -26.57
CA THR A 304 5.87 55.58 -26.83
C THR A 304 5.69 57.01 -26.33
N LEU A 305 6.26 57.37 -25.18
CA LEU A 305 6.25 58.74 -24.65
C LEU A 305 7.01 59.71 -25.56
N LEU A 306 8.19 59.31 -26.06
CA LEU A 306 8.97 60.13 -26.99
C LEU A 306 8.25 60.33 -28.34
N SER A 307 7.57 59.28 -28.83
CA SER A 307 6.79 59.36 -30.07
C SER A 307 5.59 60.31 -29.96
N ASN A 308 4.94 60.35 -28.79
CA ASN A 308 3.81 61.26 -28.54
C ASN A 308 4.23 62.73 -28.40
N LEU A 309 5.44 63.01 -27.91
CA LEU A 309 5.98 64.37 -27.80
C LEU A 309 6.37 64.98 -29.16
N ALA A 310 6.68 64.15 -30.16
CA ALA A 310 7.06 64.61 -31.51
C ALA A 310 5.85 65.07 -32.37
N VAL A 311 4.62 64.82 -31.93
CA VAL A 311 3.38 65.16 -32.66
C VAL A 311 2.66 66.33 -31.98
N GLN A 312 3.35 67.47 -31.83
CA GLN A 312 2.67 68.75 -31.64
C GLN A 312 2.75 69.56 -32.94
N PRO A 313 1.66 69.66 -33.72
CA PRO A 313 1.60 70.54 -34.87
C PRO A 313 1.53 72.01 -34.40
N GLN A 314 2.33 72.86 -35.05
CA GLN A 314 2.24 74.33 -34.94
C GLN A 314 0.99 74.87 -35.63
#